data_AF-A0A2V2WFZ7-F1
#
_entry.id   AF-A0A2V2WFZ7-F1
#
_cell.length_a   1.000
_cell.length_b   1.000
_cell.length_c   1.000
_cell.angle_alpha   90.00
_cell.angle_beta   90.00
_cell.angle_gamma   90.00
#
_symmetry.space_group_name_H-M   'P 1'
#
loop_
_entity.id
_entity.type
_entity.pdbx_description
1 polymer ?
#
loop_
_entity_poly.entity_id
_entity_poly.type
_entity_poly.pdbx_seq_one_letter_code
_entity_poly.pdbx_strand_id
1 'polypeptide(L)'
;MKTRTPKPVYIGVAWYDEAGLHPVRHKMVDVLSVERRRDSNDTMVSDEKTGAFEAAWSLHDGVHYGHLFVRDGPAKINIEFLKSPPGDSWHVRVHGQMDGAKPIEFVVYVVNEGGDALEPELATTDGSWDPQIKSEFEDADGRREGFNLLLRDDHNPLLTVASWQVYGWRSAEGEFLRGTNLRNVHLNAQSCKIDFSGVKRSPLLKTGHETHNVMIFRKRYESDFRVELSMRHASHLVAAVPDATAHQRLWQITNR
;
A
#
# COMPACT_ATOMS: atom_id res chain seq x y z
N MET A 1 3.42 0.58 -7.33
CA MET A 1 2.48 0.42 -8.46
C MET A 1 1.90 1.77 -8.86
N LYS A 2 1.45 1.91 -10.10
CA LYS A 2 0.74 3.12 -10.57
C LYS A 2 -0.34 2.78 -11.59
N THR A 3 -1.41 3.57 -11.62
CA THR A 3 -2.38 3.52 -12.73
C THR A 3 -1.75 4.09 -14.00
N ARG A 4 -2.24 3.66 -15.17
CA ARG A 4 -1.76 4.11 -16.49
C ARG A 4 -2.65 5.21 -17.04
N THR A 5 -2.76 6.32 -16.30
CA THR A 5 -3.63 7.46 -16.62
C THR A 5 -2.83 8.77 -16.58
N PRO A 6 -3.30 9.86 -17.21
CA PRO A 6 -2.62 11.16 -17.16
C PRO A 6 -2.44 11.72 -15.75
N LYS A 7 -3.43 11.47 -14.87
CA LYS A 7 -3.41 11.79 -13.44
C LYS A 7 -3.40 10.50 -12.62
N PRO A 8 -2.23 9.90 -12.42
CA PRO A 8 -2.14 8.56 -11.85
C PRO A 8 -2.37 8.51 -10.34
N VAL A 9 -2.84 7.35 -9.88
CA VAL A 9 -2.74 6.95 -8.47
C VAL A 9 -1.45 6.17 -8.31
N TYR A 10 -0.58 6.62 -7.40
CA TYR A 10 0.64 5.93 -7.00
C TYR A 10 0.44 5.26 -5.66
N ILE A 11 0.82 3.99 -5.59
CA ILE A 11 0.88 3.24 -4.34
C ILE A 11 2.27 2.66 -4.23
N GLY A 12 2.94 2.89 -3.12
CA GLY A 12 4.29 2.39 -2.91
C GLY A 12 4.56 2.04 -1.47
N VAL A 13 5.69 1.36 -1.30
CA VAL A 13 6.19 0.94 0.01
C VAL A 13 7.58 1.51 0.23
N ALA A 14 7.93 1.73 1.47
CA ALA A 14 9.26 2.11 1.91
C ALA A 14 9.52 1.55 3.30
N TRP A 15 10.79 1.49 3.69
CA TRP A 15 11.16 1.18 5.07
C TRP A 15 12.47 1.85 5.46
N TYR A 16 12.70 1.92 6.78
CA TYR A 16 13.95 2.40 7.35
C TYR A 16 14.14 1.87 8.76
N ASP A 17 15.40 1.80 9.21
CA ASP A 17 15.69 1.51 10.60
C ASP A 17 15.41 2.74 11.49
N GLU A 18 14.86 2.47 12.68
CA GLU A 18 14.53 3.49 13.67
C GLU A 18 15.77 4.27 14.13
N ALA A 19 16.92 3.60 14.20
CA ALA A 19 18.18 4.18 14.65
C ALA A 19 18.77 5.24 13.70
N GLY A 20 18.27 5.33 12.46
CA GLY A 20 18.76 6.29 11.47
C GLY A 20 20.10 5.96 10.88
N LEU A 21 20.52 4.70 10.99
CA LEU A 21 21.82 4.23 10.52
C LEU A 21 21.85 4.03 9.00
N HIS A 22 20.71 3.72 8.38
CA HIS A 22 20.60 3.52 6.94
C HIS A 22 19.67 4.55 6.27
N PRO A 23 19.91 4.86 4.98
CA PRO A 23 18.99 5.66 4.16
C PRO A 23 17.59 5.05 4.13
N VAL A 24 16.58 5.89 3.95
CA VAL A 24 15.21 5.43 3.69
C VAL A 24 15.22 4.62 2.39
N ARG A 25 14.76 3.36 2.46
CA ARG A 25 14.60 2.52 1.28
C ARG A 25 13.28 2.87 0.62
N HIS A 26 13.33 3.80 -0.33
CA HIS A 26 12.16 4.22 -1.12
C HIS A 26 12.46 4.23 -2.61
N LYS A 27 13.46 5.01 -3.04
CA LYS A 27 13.89 5.03 -4.44
C LYS A 27 15.23 4.33 -4.58
N MET A 28 15.40 3.61 -5.68
CA MET A 28 16.69 2.97 -5.99
C MET A 28 17.83 3.98 -6.10
N VAL A 29 17.56 5.21 -6.55
CA VAL A 29 18.57 6.28 -6.58
C VAL A 29 19.08 6.67 -5.19
N ASP A 30 18.26 6.48 -4.15
CA ASP A 30 18.66 6.77 -2.77
C ASP A 30 19.58 5.68 -2.18
N VAL A 31 19.66 4.53 -2.86
CA VAL A 31 20.42 3.35 -2.41
C VAL A 31 21.67 3.11 -3.27
N LEU A 32 21.67 3.58 -4.52
CA LEU A 32 22.80 3.41 -5.42
C LEU A 32 23.87 4.49 -5.20
N SER A 33 25.01 4.07 -4.67
CA SER A 33 26.29 4.71 -4.97
C SER A 33 26.48 4.72 -6.49
N VAL A 34 26.43 5.89 -7.14
CA VAL A 34 26.47 6.03 -8.60
C VAL A 34 27.84 5.60 -9.15
N GLU A 35 28.01 4.31 -9.41
CA GLU A 35 29.03 3.76 -10.31
C GLU A 35 28.45 2.48 -10.93
N ARG A 36 27.66 2.66 -12.00
CA ARG A 36 27.10 1.54 -12.77
C ARG A 36 28.24 0.73 -13.40
N ARG A 37 28.50 -0.48 -12.93
CA ARG A 37 29.22 -1.48 -13.74
C ARG A 37 28.38 -1.82 -14.96
N ARG A 38 28.98 -1.65 -16.13
CA ARG A 38 28.34 -1.80 -17.44
C ARG A 38 28.24 -3.25 -17.93
N ASP A 39 28.67 -4.23 -17.13
CA ASP A 39 28.90 -5.59 -17.61
C ASP A 39 28.46 -6.64 -16.58
N SER A 40 27.17 -7.00 -16.56
CA SER A 40 26.65 -8.36 -16.30
C SER A 40 25.12 -8.31 -16.12
N ASN A 41 24.38 -9.18 -16.82
CA ASN A 41 22.93 -9.46 -16.73
C ASN A 41 22.08 -8.58 -15.77
N ASP A 42 21.25 -7.75 -16.39
CA ASP A 42 20.56 -6.55 -15.89
C ASP A 42 19.34 -6.82 -14.97
N THR A 43 19.50 -7.63 -13.91
CA THR A 43 18.41 -7.96 -12.97
C THR A 43 18.72 -7.72 -11.49
N MET A 44 19.97 -7.41 -11.15
CA MET A 44 20.43 -7.25 -9.76
C MET A 44 20.93 -5.83 -9.51
N VAL A 45 20.50 -5.25 -8.39
CA VAL A 45 20.88 -3.91 -7.93
C VAL A 45 21.50 -4.04 -6.54
N SER A 46 22.73 -3.56 -6.36
CA SER A 46 23.44 -3.62 -5.08
C SER A 46 24.10 -2.29 -4.73
N ASP A 47 24.20 -1.97 -3.44
CA ASP A 47 25.07 -0.88 -2.98
C ASP A 47 26.52 -1.37 -2.88
N GLU A 48 27.33 -1.03 -3.89
CA GLU A 48 28.73 -1.47 -3.97
C GLU A 48 29.59 -0.95 -2.81
N LYS A 49 29.21 0.15 -2.14
CA LYS A 49 30.03 0.73 -1.06
C LYS A 49 29.95 -0.02 0.26
N THR A 50 28.79 -0.60 0.57
CA THR A 50 28.57 -1.26 1.86
C THR A 50 28.36 -2.77 1.72
N GLY A 51 27.95 -3.25 0.54
CA GLY A 51 27.54 -4.65 0.34
C GLY A 51 26.33 -5.07 1.19
N ALA A 52 25.72 -4.13 1.91
CA ALA A 52 24.63 -4.39 2.84
C ALA A 52 23.28 -4.44 2.13
N PHE A 53 23.14 -3.82 0.95
CA PHE A 53 21.89 -3.80 0.21
C PHE A 53 22.00 -4.54 -1.12
N GLU A 54 21.03 -5.41 -1.38
CA GLU A 54 20.86 -6.11 -2.64
C GLU A 54 19.36 -6.24 -2.94
N ALA A 55 18.95 -5.99 -4.18
CA ALA A 55 17.59 -6.16 -4.65
C ALA A 55 17.59 -6.77 -6.04
N ALA A 56 16.84 -7.84 -6.25
CA ALA A 56 16.76 -8.54 -7.51
C ALA A 56 15.37 -9.12 -7.75
N TRP A 57 14.90 -9.02 -8.99
CA TRP A 57 13.72 -9.78 -9.42
C TRP A 57 14.11 -11.25 -9.54
N SER A 58 13.49 -12.11 -8.73
CA SER A 58 13.59 -13.56 -8.90
C SER A 58 12.73 -14.03 -10.07
N LEU A 59 11.57 -13.39 -10.27
CA LEU A 59 10.66 -13.59 -11.40
C LEU A 59 9.91 -12.28 -11.69
N HIS A 60 9.74 -11.92 -12.95
CA HIS A 60 8.87 -10.83 -13.36
C HIS A 60 8.40 -11.06 -14.80
N ASP A 61 7.10 -11.26 -15.01
CA ASP A 61 6.54 -11.58 -16.32
C ASP A 61 6.23 -10.35 -17.20
N GLY A 62 6.37 -9.15 -16.63
CA GLY A 62 6.08 -7.89 -17.32
C GLY A 62 4.61 -7.46 -17.26
N VAL A 63 3.70 -8.35 -16.86
CA VAL A 63 2.26 -8.20 -17.09
C VAL A 63 1.38 -8.59 -15.91
N HIS A 64 1.55 -9.72 -15.23
CA HIS A 64 0.62 -10.20 -14.19
C HIS A 64 1.29 -10.51 -12.87
N TYR A 65 2.52 -11.02 -12.86
CA TYR A 65 3.20 -11.46 -11.65
C TYR A 65 4.65 -10.97 -11.60
N GLY A 66 5.09 -10.66 -10.40
CA GLY A 66 6.50 -10.50 -10.11
C GLY A 66 6.82 -10.74 -8.65
N HIS A 67 8.04 -11.20 -8.40
CA HIS A 67 8.63 -11.41 -7.10
C HIS A 67 9.98 -10.72 -7.05
N LEU A 68 10.08 -9.74 -6.17
CA LEU A 68 11.30 -9.00 -5.85
C LEU A 68 11.82 -9.50 -4.52
N PHE A 69 13.09 -9.92 -4.50
CA PHE A 69 13.82 -10.21 -3.29
C PHE A 69 14.73 -9.04 -2.96
N VAL A 70 14.73 -8.62 -1.69
CA VAL A 70 15.59 -7.57 -1.17
C VAL A 70 16.29 -8.08 0.09
N ARG A 71 17.61 -7.91 0.14
CA ARG A 71 18.43 -8.09 1.34
C ARG A 71 18.94 -6.73 1.78
N ASP A 72 18.65 -6.34 3.01
CA ASP A 72 19.06 -5.07 3.61
C ASP A 72 19.73 -5.37 4.97
N GLY A 73 21.02 -5.68 4.90
CA GLY A 73 21.82 -6.23 5.98
C GLY A 73 21.25 -7.57 6.46
N PRO A 74 20.92 -7.71 7.75
CA PRO A 74 20.27 -8.92 8.28
C PRO A 74 18.79 -9.05 7.87
N ALA A 75 18.11 -7.96 7.48
CA ALA A 75 16.71 -8.02 7.07
C ALA A 75 16.57 -8.57 5.64
N LYS A 76 15.57 -9.42 5.42
CA LYS A 76 15.20 -9.93 4.09
C LYS A 76 13.75 -9.57 3.81
N ILE A 77 13.50 -8.88 2.71
CA ILE A 77 12.16 -8.41 2.32
C ILE A 77 11.81 -9.04 0.98
N ASN A 78 10.70 -9.77 0.96
CA ASN A 78 10.11 -10.33 -0.24
C ASN A 78 8.90 -9.48 -0.61
N ILE A 79 8.85 -9.02 -1.87
CA ILE A 79 7.72 -8.26 -2.40
C ILE A 79 7.18 -9.02 -3.61
N GLU A 80 5.96 -9.51 -3.50
CA GLU A 80 5.26 -10.21 -4.57
C GLU A 80 4.08 -9.38 -5.02
N PHE A 81 3.81 -9.33 -6.32
CA PHE A 81 2.58 -8.76 -6.83
C PHE A 81 1.88 -9.74 -7.77
N LEU A 82 0.55 -9.69 -7.77
CA LEU A 82 -0.32 -10.40 -8.69
C LEU A 82 -1.39 -9.43 -9.20
N LYS A 83 -1.60 -9.40 -10.51
CA LYS A 83 -2.66 -8.64 -11.16
C LYS A 83 -3.67 -9.59 -11.77
N SER A 84 -4.93 -9.26 -11.62
CA SER A 84 -6.02 -9.92 -12.34
C SER A 84 -5.79 -9.87 -13.86
N PRO A 85 -6.34 -10.82 -14.64
CA PRO A 85 -6.21 -10.80 -16.09
C PRO A 85 -6.66 -9.47 -16.75
N PRO A 86 -7.77 -8.83 -16.33
CA PRO A 86 -8.18 -7.53 -16.87
C PRO A 86 -7.29 -6.37 -16.39
N GLY A 87 -6.55 -6.55 -15.28
CA GLY A 87 -5.71 -5.52 -14.67
C GLY A 87 -6.45 -4.50 -13.80
N ASP A 88 -7.77 -4.68 -13.59
CA ASP A 88 -8.65 -3.84 -12.74
C ASP A 88 -8.47 -4.07 -11.23
N SER A 89 -7.76 -5.15 -10.89
CA SER A 89 -7.53 -5.60 -9.53
C SER A 89 -6.13 -6.13 -9.41
N TRP A 90 -5.49 -5.82 -8.29
CA TRP A 90 -4.17 -6.33 -7.98
C TRP A 90 -3.97 -6.52 -6.48
N HIS A 91 -3.01 -7.37 -6.17
CA HIS A 91 -2.60 -7.70 -4.82
C HIS A 91 -1.08 -7.63 -4.73
N VAL A 92 -0.56 -7.02 -3.68
CA VAL A 92 0.86 -7.02 -3.33
C VAL A 92 1.02 -7.62 -1.95
N ARG A 93 1.94 -8.55 -1.79
CA ARG A 93 2.34 -9.10 -0.51
C ARG A 93 3.78 -8.70 -0.23
N VAL A 94 4.01 -8.17 0.96
CA VAL A 94 5.33 -7.86 1.49
C VAL A 94 5.57 -8.74 2.70
N HIS A 95 6.64 -9.54 2.67
CA HIS A 95 7.04 -10.39 3.78
C HIS A 95 8.46 -10.03 4.20
N GLY A 96 8.59 -9.46 5.39
CA GLY A 96 9.87 -9.13 6.00
C GLY A 96 10.29 -10.20 7.00
N GLN A 97 11.48 -10.76 6.81
CA GLN A 97 12.15 -11.63 7.77
C GLN A 97 13.20 -10.80 8.51
N MET A 98 13.08 -10.75 9.83
CA MET A 98 13.79 -9.80 10.69
C MET A 98 14.80 -10.49 11.63
N ASP A 99 15.12 -11.76 11.40
CA ASP A 99 16.09 -12.52 12.18
C ASP A 99 17.45 -11.80 12.30
N GLY A 100 17.77 -11.32 13.50
CA GLY A 100 19.00 -10.58 13.78
C GLY A 100 19.01 -9.12 13.26
N ALA A 101 17.91 -8.67 12.66
CA ALA A 101 17.75 -7.29 12.22
C ALA A 101 17.28 -6.38 13.36
N LYS A 102 17.53 -5.08 13.20
CA LYS A 102 16.95 -4.05 14.07
C LYS A 102 15.50 -3.81 13.67
N PRO A 103 14.66 -3.31 14.60
CA PRO A 103 13.30 -2.89 14.27
C PRO A 103 13.27 -1.91 13.10
N ILE A 104 12.28 -2.07 12.23
CA ILE A 104 12.06 -1.17 11.10
C ILE A 104 10.71 -0.46 11.22
N GLU A 105 10.68 0.71 10.60
CA GLU A 105 9.46 1.43 10.30
C GLU A 105 9.07 1.11 8.87
N PHE A 106 7.95 0.41 8.71
CA PHE A 106 7.39 0.09 7.41
C PHE A 106 6.35 1.12 7.03
N VAL A 107 6.43 1.59 5.79
CA VAL A 107 5.63 2.68 5.26
C VAL A 107 4.92 2.22 4.00
N VAL A 108 3.61 2.43 3.95
CA VAL A 108 2.81 2.38 2.73
C VAL A 108 2.35 3.81 2.44
N TYR A 109 2.45 4.25 1.20
CA TYR A 109 1.89 5.53 0.78
C TYR A 109 0.95 5.38 -0.40
N VAL A 110 0.00 6.32 -0.46
CA VAL A 110 -0.95 6.50 -1.57
C VAL A 110 -0.91 7.96 -1.98
N VAL A 111 -0.75 8.22 -3.27
CA VAL A 111 -0.84 9.56 -3.86
C VAL A 111 -1.85 9.50 -4.99
N ASN A 112 -2.83 10.38 -4.98
CA ASN A 112 -3.81 10.54 -6.04
C ASN A 112 -3.61 11.87 -6.76
N GLU A 113 -2.88 11.86 -7.88
CA GLU A 113 -2.66 13.09 -8.67
C GLU A 113 -3.96 13.62 -9.30
N GLY A 114 -5.03 12.83 -9.32
CA GLY A 114 -6.38 13.24 -9.73
C GLY A 114 -6.99 14.34 -8.86
N GLY A 115 -6.46 14.55 -7.65
CA GLY A 115 -6.91 15.59 -6.72
C GLY A 115 -8.17 15.23 -5.93
N ASP A 116 -8.60 13.97 -6.01
CA ASP A 116 -9.74 13.47 -5.25
C ASP A 116 -9.37 13.14 -3.82
N ALA A 117 -10.34 13.33 -2.92
CA ALA A 117 -10.18 13.03 -1.52
C ALA A 117 -9.89 11.53 -1.36
N LEU A 118 -8.72 11.21 -0.83
CA LEU A 118 -8.49 9.94 -0.16
C LEU A 118 -9.24 10.02 1.17
N GLU A 119 -10.15 9.07 1.41
CA GLU A 119 -10.90 8.98 2.65
C GLU A 119 -10.69 7.59 3.27
N PRO A 120 -10.21 7.50 4.53
CA PRO A 120 -10.14 6.23 5.22
C PRO A 120 -11.56 5.81 5.61
N GLU A 121 -11.91 4.56 5.36
CA GLU A 121 -13.18 4.02 5.82
C GLU A 121 -13.15 3.81 7.35
N LEU A 122 -14.32 3.96 7.97
CA LEU A 122 -14.50 3.56 9.36
C LEU A 122 -14.32 2.05 9.45
N ALA A 123 -13.56 1.61 10.46
CA ALA A 123 -13.22 0.20 10.66
C ALA A 123 -14.47 -0.69 10.59
N THR A 124 -14.35 -1.82 9.91
CA THR A 124 -15.37 -2.87 9.88
C THR A 124 -15.58 -3.41 11.30
N THR A 125 -16.81 -3.83 11.61
CA THR A 125 -17.19 -4.37 12.93
C THR A 125 -16.57 -5.73 13.25
N ASP A 126 -15.70 -6.25 12.37
CA ASP A 126 -15.00 -7.52 12.53
C ASP A 126 -13.75 -7.42 13.43
N GLY A 127 -13.45 -6.23 13.95
CA GLY A 127 -12.31 -6.01 14.84
C GLY A 127 -10.96 -6.06 14.13
N SER A 128 -10.95 -6.05 12.79
CA SER A 128 -9.72 -5.94 12.01
C SER A 128 -9.15 -4.52 12.12
N TRP A 129 -7.82 -4.43 12.29
CA TRP A 129 -7.08 -3.17 12.40
C TRP A 129 -6.61 -2.67 11.02
N ASP A 130 -7.13 -3.29 9.95
CA ASP A 130 -6.73 -3.13 8.56
C ASP A 130 -7.31 -1.85 7.96
N PRO A 131 -6.48 -0.88 7.56
CA PRO A 131 -6.96 0.34 6.91
C PRO A 131 -7.58 0.05 5.55
N GLN A 132 -8.72 0.70 5.28
CA GLN A 132 -9.37 0.68 3.99
C GLN A 132 -9.54 2.11 3.49
N ILE A 133 -9.29 2.33 2.20
CA ILE A 133 -9.40 3.64 1.55
C ILE A 133 -10.35 3.51 0.39
N LYS A 134 -11.29 4.46 0.27
CA LYS A 134 -12.06 4.66 -0.95
C LYS A 134 -11.71 6.01 -1.54
N SER A 135 -11.58 6.03 -2.87
CA SER A 135 -11.41 7.26 -3.63
C SER A 135 -11.76 7.00 -5.09
N GLU A 136 -11.58 8.01 -5.93
CA GLU A 136 -11.78 7.94 -7.36
C GLU A 136 -10.52 8.39 -8.08
N PHE A 137 -10.36 7.97 -9.33
CA PHE A 137 -9.36 8.52 -10.22
C PHE A 137 -9.93 8.72 -11.62
N GLU A 138 -9.23 9.49 -12.42
CA GLU A 138 -9.55 9.71 -13.83
C GLU A 138 -8.88 8.63 -14.69
N ASP A 139 -9.66 7.87 -15.45
CA ASP A 139 -9.17 6.85 -16.36
C ASP A 139 -8.52 7.46 -17.64
N ALA A 140 -8.08 6.61 -18.57
CA ALA A 140 -7.45 7.08 -19.80
C ALA A 140 -8.39 7.85 -20.74
N ASP A 141 -9.71 7.64 -20.61
CA ASP A 141 -10.76 8.29 -21.40
C ASP A 141 -11.34 9.52 -20.69
N GLY A 142 -10.78 9.91 -19.53
CA GLY A 142 -11.27 11.03 -18.73
C GLY A 142 -12.49 10.70 -17.85
N ARG A 143 -12.88 9.43 -17.75
CA ARG A 143 -14.01 9.00 -16.92
C ARG A 143 -13.56 8.80 -15.49
N ARG A 144 -14.52 8.98 -14.58
CA ARG A 144 -14.34 8.81 -13.15
C ARG A 144 -14.53 7.35 -12.77
N GLU A 145 -13.49 6.74 -12.24
CA GLU A 145 -13.51 5.37 -11.76
C GLU A 145 -13.18 5.31 -10.27
N GLY A 146 -14.08 4.71 -9.49
CA GLY A 146 -13.84 4.47 -8.07
C GLY A 146 -12.82 3.35 -7.86
N PHE A 147 -12.11 3.39 -6.74
CA PHE A 147 -11.29 2.27 -6.29
C PHE A 147 -11.40 2.09 -4.77
N ASN A 148 -11.11 0.86 -4.36
CA ASN A 148 -10.92 0.50 -2.97
C ASN A 148 -9.50 -0.03 -2.79
N LEU A 149 -8.78 0.50 -1.81
CA LEU A 149 -7.49 -0.03 -1.37
C LEU A 149 -7.66 -0.59 0.04
N LEU A 150 -7.30 -1.85 0.22
CA LEU A 150 -7.27 -2.53 1.50
C LEU A 150 -5.82 -2.86 1.89
N LEU A 151 -5.44 -2.45 3.10
CA LEU A 151 -4.15 -2.74 3.70
C LEU A 151 -4.35 -3.71 4.85
N ARG A 152 -3.84 -4.94 4.71
CA ARG A 152 -3.90 -5.97 5.73
C ARG A 152 -2.56 -6.21 6.39
N ASP A 153 -2.58 -6.44 7.69
CA ASP A 153 -1.42 -6.89 8.44
C ASP A 153 -1.63 -8.31 9.00
N ASP A 154 -1.00 -9.28 8.35
CA ASP A 154 -0.97 -10.70 8.74
C ASP A 154 0.27 -10.96 9.61
N HIS A 155 0.29 -10.36 10.79
CA HIS A 155 1.39 -10.53 11.75
C HIS A 155 1.25 -11.80 12.58
N ASN A 156 2.37 -12.26 13.15
CA ASN A 156 2.35 -13.36 14.10
C ASN A 156 1.52 -12.98 15.34
N PRO A 157 0.40 -13.67 15.63
CA PRO A 157 -0.51 -13.30 16.73
C PRO A 157 0.12 -13.44 18.12
N LEU A 158 1.29 -14.08 18.22
CA LEU A 158 2.05 -14.19 19.47
C LEU A 158 2.85 -12.92 19.81
N LEU A 159 2.93 -11.96 18.90
CA LEU A 159 3.71 -10.73 19.07
C LEU A 159 2.79 -9.52 19.02
N THR A 160 2.91 -8.65 20.02
CA THR A 160 2.16 -7.39 20.05
C THR A 160 2.70 -6.46 18.97
N VAL A 161 1.88 -6.09 18.00
CA VAL A 161 2.26 -5.12 16.96
C VAL A 161 1.44 -3.85 17.10
N ALA A 162 2.09 -2.70 16.90
CA ALA A 162 1.46 -1.40 16.98
C ALA A 162 0.34 -1.23 15.93
N SER A 163 -0.67 -0.42 16.23
CA SER A 163 -1.66 -0.01 15.23
C SER A 163 -1.00 0.84 14.14
N TRP A 164 -1.60 0.88 12.94
CA TRP A 164 -1.18 1.77 11.87
C TRP A 164 -1.31 3.24 12.31
N GLN A 165 -0.22 4.00 12.15
CA GLN A 165 -0.25 5.45 12.21
C GLN A 165 -0.59 5.98 10.83
N VAL A 166 -1.69 6.75 10.72
CA VAL A 166 -2.18 7.24 9.43
C VAL A 166 -2.10 8.75 9.38
N TYR A 167 -1.51 9.25 8.30
CA TYR A 167 -1.28 10.67 8.08
C TYR A 167 -1.79 11.06 6.70
N GLY A 168 -2.64 12.08 6.63
CA GLY A 168 -3.20 12.63 5.39
C GLY A 168 -2.83 14.09 5.22
N TRP A 169 -2.53 14.51 3.98
CA TRP A 169 -2.38 15.92 3.64
C TRP A 169 -2.63 16.17 2.15
N ARG A 170 -2.65 17.46 1.80
CA ARG A 170 -2.69 17.91 0.42
C ARG A 170 -1.29 18.32 -0.05
N SER A 171 -0.85 17.76 -1.16
CA SER A 171 0.43 18.05 -1.82
C SER A 171 0.17 18.50 -3.26
N ALA A 172 1.06 19.35 -3.79
CA ALA A 172 1.00 19.75 -5.19
C ALA A 172 1.39 18.58 -6.12
N GLU A 173 1.00 18.68 -7.40
CA GLU A 173 1.22 17.61 -8.37
C GLU A 173 2.71 17.24 -8.49
N GLY A 174 3.01 15.95 -8.32
CA GLY A 174 4.36 15.41 -8.42
C GLY A 174 5.35 15.84 -7.33
N GLU A 175 4.95 16.68 -6.37
CA GLU A 175 5.81 17.16 -5.27
C GLU A 175 6.22 16.02 -4.35
N PHE A 176 5.25 15.18 -3.95
CA PHE A 176 5.50 14.04 -3.07
C PHE A 176 6.59 13.11 -3.61
N LEU A 177 6.50 12.77 -4.90
CA LEU A 177 7.42 11.85 -5.54
C LEU A 177 8.82 12.44 -5.76
N ARG A 178 9.00 13.76 -5.67
CA ARG A 178 10.31 14.39 -5.92
C ARG A 178 11.24 14.36 -4.72
N GLY A 179 10.73 14.53 -3.49
CA GLY A 179 11.62 14.70 -2.34
C GLY A 179 11.02 14.50 -0.95
N THR A 180 9.86 13.85 -0.81
CA THR A 180 9.30 13.62 0.52
C THR A 180 10.21 12.71 1.35
N ASN A 181 10.67 13.23 2.49
CA ASN A 181 11.38 12.44 3.48
C ASN A 181 10.38 11.66 4.35
N LEU A 182 10.22 10.37 4.06
CA LEU A 182 9.27 9.48 4.76
C LEU A 182 9.61 9.20 6.22
N ARG A 183 10.80 9.62 6.70
CA ARG A 183 11.19 9.51 8.11
C ARG A 183 10.49 10.57 8.97
N ASN A 184 10.23 11.74 8.38
CA ASN A 184 9.60 12.86 9.08
C ASN A 184 8.14 12.98 8.64
N VAL A 185 7.26 13.15 9.62
CA VAL A 185 5.86 13.50 9.34
C VAL A 185 5.83 14.89 8.70
N HIS A 186 5.16 15.02 7.56
CA HIS A 186 5.05 16.28 6.83
C HIS A 186 4.44 17.37 7.74
N LEU A 187 4.90 18.62 7.65
CA LEU A 187 4.46 19.69 8.56
C LEU A 187 2.94 19.94 8.51
N ASN A 188 2.33 19.73 7.34
CA ASN A 188 0.89 19.87 7.13
C ASN A 188 0.13 18.55 7.27
N ALA A 189 0.78 17.47 7.72
CA ALA A 189 0.13 16.19 7.91
C ALA A 189 -0.87 16.25 9.07
N GLN A 190 -2.09 15.81 8.79
CA GLN A 190 -3.12 15.60 9.78
C GLN A 190 -3.11 14.13 10.16
N SER A 191 -3.11 13.83 11.46
CA SER A 191 -3.26 12.46 11.93
C SER A 191 -4.70 12.01 11.73
N CYS A 192 -4.90 10.99 10.90
CA CYS A 192 -6.20 10.38 10.70
C CYS A 192 -6.41 9.36 11.82
N LYS A 193 -7.26 9.67 12.78
CA LYS A 193 -7.72 8.66 13.75
C LYS A 193 -8.67 7.72 13.03
N ILE A 194 -8.25 6.48 12.81
CA ILE A 194 -9.16 5.40 12.47
C ILE A 194 -9.84 5.01 13.78
N ASP A 195 -11.08 5.45 13.99
CA ASP A 195 -11.83 5.13 15.21
C ASP A 195 -12.31 3.67 15.15
N PHE A 196 -11.62 2.78 15.86
CA PHE A 196 -11.92 1.34 15.94
C PHE A 196 -13.07 0.98 16.88
N SER A 197 -13.83 1.95 17.39
CA SER A 197 -14.75 1.74 18.52
C SER A 197 -16.11 1.12 18.17
N GLY A 198 -16.41 0.81 16.91
CA GLY A 198 -17.69 0.20 16.49
C GLY A 198 -18.95 1.03 16.80
N VAL A 199 -18.81 2.20 17.44
CA VAL A 199 -19.90 3.13 17.68
C VAL A 199 -20.08 3.96 16.42
N LYS A 200 -21.23 3.81 15.76
CA LYS A 200 -21.76 4.76 14.78
C LYS A 200 -21.93 6.12 15.46
N ARG A 201 -20.84 6.88 15.62
CA ARG A 201 -20.93 8.30 15.94
C ARG A 201 -21.26 9.03 14.64
N SER A 202 -22.10 10.06 14.78
CA SER A 202 -22.53 10.95 13.71
C SER A 202 -21.38 11.31 12.78
N PRO A 203 -21.64 11.47 11.46
CA PRO A 203 -20.60 11.77 10.49
C PRO A 203 -19.74 12.89 11.03
N LEU A 204 -18.42 12.69 10.99
CA LEU A 204 -17.44 13.70 11.36
C LEU A 204 -17.96 15.03 10.81
N LEU A 205 -18.20 15.98 11.72
CA LEU A 205 -18.68 17.30 11.37
C LEU A 205 -17.85 17.76 10.17
N LYS A 206 -18.51 18.10 9.05
CA LYS A 206 -17.89 18.71 7.86
C LYS A 206 -17.31 20.07 8.25
N THR A 207 -16.27 20.11 9.06
CA THR A 207 -15.46 21.29 9.29
C THR A 207 -14.50 21.36 8.11
N GLY A 208 -14.95 21.98 7.01
CA GLY A 208 -14.13 22.38 5.86
C GLY A 208 -13.02 21.40 5.48
N HIS A 209 -13.37 20.26 4.88
CA HIS A 209 -12.42 19.23 4.47
C HIS A 209 -11.34 19.78 3.53
N GLU A 210 -10.13 19.96 4.04
CA GLU A 210 -8.94 19.90 3.17
C GLU A 210 -8.86 18.46 2.65
N THR A 211 -9.30 18.24 1.41
CA THR A 211 -9.22 16.91 0.80
C THR A 211 -7.76 16.48 0.66
N HIS A 212 -7.43 15.31 1.22
CA HIS A 212 -6.09 14.75 1.14
C HIS A 212 -5.92 14.03 -0.19
N ASN A 213 -4.87 14.37 -0.95
CA ASN A 213 -4.45 13.59 -2.11
C ASN A 213 -3.23 12.72 -1.80
N VAL A 214 -2.68 12.83 -0.59
CA VAL A 214 -1.61 11.97 -0.08
C VAL A 214 -2.03 11.35 1.24
N MET A 215 -1.79 10.05 1.38
CA MET A 215 -1.88 9.32 2.64
C MET A 215 -0.65 8.45 2.87
N ILE A 216 -0.19 8.41 4.12
CA ILE A 216 0.85 7.52 4.61
C ILE A 216 0.29 6.65 5.74
N PHE A 217 0.60 5.37 5.67
CA PHE A 217 0.37 4.36 6.70
C PHE A 217 1.75 3.90 7.18
N ARG A 218 2.03 4.12 8.46
CA ARG A 218 3.31 3.75 9.09
C ARG A 218 3.06 2.74 10.20
N LYS A 219 3.89 1.71 10.27
CA LYS A 219 3.84 0.70 11.32
C LYS A 219 5.22 0.14 11.60
N ARG A 220 5.48 -0.07 12.89
CA ARG A 220 6.76 -0.56 13.39
C ARG A 220 6.74 -2.08 13.55
N TYR A 221 7.80 -2.74 13.09
CA TYR A 221 7.99 -4.18 13.21
C TYR A 221 9.33 -4.50 13.85
N GLU A 222 9.32 -5.34 14.89
CA GLU A 222 10.52 -5.86 15.57
C GLU A 222 10.83 -7.32 15.20
N SER A 223 9.94 -7.95 14.45
CA SER A 223 9.94 -9.38 14.13
C SER A 223 9.41 -9.60 12.72
N ASP A 224 9.41 -10.86 12.29
CA ASP A 224 8.83 -11.25 11.00
C ASP A 224 7.40 -10.74 10.84
N PHE A 225 7.12 -10.16 9.68
CA PHE A 225 5.83 -9.53 9.39
C PHE A 225 5.38 -9.78 7.97
N ARG A 226 4.06 -9.76 7.76
CA ARG A 226 3.46 -9.81 6.44
C ARG A 226 2.41 -8.72 6.29
N VAL A 227 2.63 -7.86 5.30
CA VAL A 227 1.68 -6.82 4.91
C VAL A 227 1.13 -7.13 3.52
N GLU A 228 -0.17 -7.06 3.37
CA GLU A 228 -0.86 -7.25 2.09
C GLU A 228 -1.59 -5.98 1.66
N LEU A 229 -1.48 -5.65 0.38
CA LEU A 229 -2.13 -4.49 -0.25
C LEU A 229 -3.02 -5.03 -1.36
N SER A 230 -4.31 -4.71 -1.32
CA SER A 230 -5.24 -5.11 -2.38
C SER A 230 -5.96 -3.89 -2.92
N MET A 231 -5.83 -3.63 -4.22
CA MET A 231 -6.62 -2.62 -4.90
C MET A 231 -7.63 -3.29 -5.83
N ARG A 232 -8.85 -2.76 -5.85
CA ARG A 232 -9.90 -3.16 -6.79
C ARG A 232 -10.62 -1.93 -7.30
N HIS A 233 -10.92 -1.90 -8.59
CA HIS A 233 -11.78 -0.87 -9.16
C HIS A 233 -13.25 -1.10 -8.77
N ALA A 234 -13.99 -0.03 -8.48
CA ALA A 234 -15.34 -0.06 -7.94
C ALA A 234 -16.42 -0.38 -9.00
N SER A 235 -16.12 -0.20 -10.28
CA SER A 235 -16.94 -0.61 -11.43
C SER A 235 -17.32 -2.10 -11.38
N HIS A 236 -16.54 -2.93 -10.69
CA HIS A 236 -16.82 -4.36 -10.47
C HIS A 236 -17.51 -4.69 -9.13
N LEU A 237 -17.68 -3.71 -8.21
CA LEU A 237 -18.42 -3.91 -6.96
C LEU A 237 -19.94 -3.93 -7.17
N VAL A 238 -20.44 -3.37 -8.29
CA VAL A 238 -21.88 -3.36 -8.63
C VAL A 238 -22.35 -4.72 -9.18
N ALA A 239 -21.44 -5.57 -9.65
CA ALA A 239 -21.78 -6.91 -10.14
C ALA A 239 -21.94 -7.96 -9.04
N ALA A 240 -21.58 -7.63 -7.79
CA ALA A 240 -21.68 -8.52 -6.63
C ALA A 240 -22.81 -8.09 -5.68
N VAL A 241 -23.99 -7.81 -6.22
CA VAL A 241 -25.23 -8.07 -5.48
C VAL A 241 -25.64 -9.48 -5.89
N PRO A 242 -25.46 -10.51 -5.03
CA PRO A 242 -26.25 -11.72 -5.21
C PRO A 242 -27.69 -11.27 -4.99
N ASP A 243 -28.48 -11.30 -6.06
CA ASP A 243 -29.92 -11.12 -6.01
C ASP A 243 -30.47 -12.23 -5.09
N ALA A 244 -30.57 -11.93 -3.79
CA ALA A 244 -30.96 -12.86 -2.74
C ALA A 244 -32.44 -13.30 -2.86
N THR A 245 -33.12 -12.87 -3.92
CA THR A 245 -34.47 -13.26 -4.34
C THR A 245 -34.46 -14.35 -5.42
N ALA A 246 -33.33 -14.63 -6.09
CA ALA A 246 -33.25 -15.69 -7.10
C ALA A 246 -33.16 -17.10 -6.49
N HIS A 247 -32.63 -17.22 -5.26
CA HIS A 247 -32.49 -18.53 -4.59
C HIS A 247 -33.75 -19.03 -3.87
N GLN A 248 -34.80 -18.22 -3.72
CA GLN A 248 -36.07 -18.68 -3.12
C GLN A 248 -37.05 -19.28 -4.13
N ARG A 249 -36.85 -19.10 -5.45
CA ARG A 249 -37.75 -19.69 -6.47
C ARG A 249 -37.36 -21.09 -6.92
N LEU A 250 -36.15 -21.56 -6.61
CA LEU A 250 -35.72 -22.92 -6.98
C LEU A 250 -36.16 -24.01 -5.98
N TRP A 251 -36.59 -23.66 -4.77
CA TRP A 251 -36.97 -24.64 -3.73
C TRP A 251 -38.48 -24.92 -3.64
N GLN A 252 -39.31 -24.34 -4.52
CA GLN A 252 -40.76 -24.61 -4.55
C GLN A 252 -41.22 -25.49 -5.72
N ILE A 253 -40.31 -26.02 -6.56
CA ILE A 253 -40.68 -26.88 -7.71
C ILE A 253 -40.41 -28.37 -7.46
N THR A 254 -39.72 -28.74 -6.37
CA THR A 254 -39.54 -30.14 -5.97
C THR A 254 -40.18 -30.38 -4.60
N ASN A 255 -41.50 -30.48 -4.59
CA ASN A 255 -42.29 -31.28 -3.63
C ASN A 255 -43.70 -31.39 -4.20
N ARG A 256 -43.85 -32.28 -5.18
CA ARG A 256 -45.10 -33.00 -5.42
C ARG A 256 -44.98 -34.36 -4.75
#